data_AF-A0A1I3YE91-F1
#
_entry.id   AF-A0A1I3YE91-F1
#
_cell.length_a   1.000
_cell.length_b   1.000
_cell.length_c   1.000
_cell.angle_alpha   90.00
_cell.angle_beta   90.00
_cell.angle_gamma   90.00
#
_symmetry.space_group_name_H-M   'P 1'
#
loop_
_entity.id
_entity.type
_entity.pdbx_description
1 polymer ?
#
loop_
_entity_poly.entity_id
_entity_poly.type
_entity_poly.pdbx_seq_one_letter_code
_entity_poly.pdbx_strand_id
1 'polypeptide(L)'
;MAPEQGSRALRRVVQGFTAATIAAMVAGIWLSIATTDWMWFARSGAIITAFGLVLASRKVLIARADLMALLQDMERVDGAERTVRLESFKRLQRDLDRQIMEKAGFALLILGTLVWGFGDLIGRL
;
A
#
# COMPACT_ATOMS: atom_id res chain seq x y z
N MET A 1 -19.90 19.66 3.35
CA MET A 1 -20.33 18.45 2.62
C MET A 1 -19.21 17.74 1.82
N ALA A 2 -17.92 17.81 2.22
CA ALA A 2 -16.80 17.27 1.43
C ALA A 2 -16.02 16.01 1.94
N PRO A 3 -16.27 15.39 3.13
CA PRO A 3 -15.41 14.30 3.61
C PRO A 3 -15.70 12.92 2.98
N GLU A 4 -16.92 12.67 2.48
CA GLU A 4 -17.34 11.38 1.92
C GLU A 4 -16.64 11.01 0.61
N GLN A 5 -16.31 12.00 -0.23
CA GLN A 5 -15.74 11.76 -1.57
C GLN A 5 -14.30 11.23 -1.51
N GLY A 6 -13.50 11.69 -0.54
CA GLY A 6 -12.10 11.28 -0.40
C GLY A 6 -11.93 9.81 -0.02
N SER A 7 -12.79 9.29 0.87
CA SER A 7 -12.76 7.86 1.26
C SER A 7 -13.11 6.94 0.08
N ARG A 8 -14.13 7.29 -0.71
CA ARG A 8 -14.54 6.49 -1.88
C ARG A 8 -13.50 6.45 -2.99
N ALA A 9 -12.78 7.56 -3.22
CA ALA A 9 -11.69 7.60 -4.19
C ALA A 9 -10.52 6.72 -3.74
N LEU A 10 -10.12 6.80 -2.47
CA LEU A 10 -9.06 5.97 -1.90
C LEU A 10 -9.41 4.47 -2.00
N ARG A 11 -10.63 4.09 -1.63
CA ARG A 11 -11.10 2.70 -1.72
C ARG A 11 -11.04 2.16 -3.14
N ARG A 12 -11.44 2.96 -4.14
CA ARG A 12 -11.37 2.58 -5.56
C ARG A 12 -9.94 2.35 -6.02
N VAL A 13 -9.00 3.20 -5.61
CA VAL A 13 -7.57 3.01 -5.92
C VAL A 13 -7.07 1.70 -5.33
N VAL A 14 -7.35 1.45 -4.05
CA VAL A 14 -6.96 0.19 -3.38
C VAL A 14 -7.53 -1.02 -4.09
N GLN A 15 -8.85 -1.02 -4.34
CA GLN A 15 -9.52 -2.10 -5.06
C GLN A 15 -8.91 -2.32 -6.46
N GLY A 16 -8.57 -1.23 -7.16
CA GLY A 16 -7.87 -1.30 -8.45
C GLY A 16 -6.51 -1.97 -8.34
N PHE A 17 -5.67 -1.57 -7.38
CA PHE A 17 -4.37 -2.22 -7.15
C PHE A 17 -4.51 -3.68 -6.74
N THR A 18 -5.44 -4.01 -5.84
CA THR A 18 -5.67 -5.39 -5.41
C THR A 18 -6.16 -6.25 -6.58
N ALA A 19 -7.09 -5.76 -7.39
CA ALA A 19 -7.56 -6.45 -8.58
C ALA A 19 -6.44 -6.64 -9.61
N ALA A 20 -5.61 -5.62 -9.84
CA ALA A 20 -4.46 -5.70 -10.74
C ALA A 20 -3.42 -6.72 -10.26
N THR A 21 -3.12 -6.77 -8.97
CA THR A 21 -2.26 -7.79 -8.35
C THR A 21 -2.80 -9.19 -8.59
N ILE A 22 -4.09 -9.42 -8.30
CA ILE A 22 -4.71 -10.74 -8.48
C ILE A 22 -4.67 -11.14 -9.96
N ALA A 23 -5.01 -10.22 -10.86
CA ALA A 23 -4.97 -10.45 -12.29
C ALA A 23 -3.54 -10.78 -12.77
N ALA A 24 -2.53 -10.04 -12.31
CA ALA A 24 -1.13 -10.30 -12.65
C ALA A 24 -0.68 -11.68 -12.15
N MET A 25 -1.06 -12.08 -10.93
CA MET A 25 -0.74 -13.38 -10.37
C MET A 25 -1.40 -14.51 -11.18
N VAL A 26 -2.71 -14.39 -11.44
CA VAL A 26 -3.47 -15.40 -12.21
C VAL A 26 -2.91 -15.53 -13.63
N ALA A 27 -2.62 -14.40 -14.30
CA ALA A 27 -2.03 -14.40 -15.62
C ALA A 27 -0.62 -15.03 -15.61
N GLY A 28 0.20 -14.72 -14.61
CA GLY A 28 1.53 -15.30 -14.43
C GLY A 28 1.50 -16.82 -14.23
N ILE A 29 0.59 -17.31 -13.38
CA ILE A 29 0.38 -18.75 -13.16
C ILE A 29 -0.13 -19.42 -14.44
N TRP A 30 -1.16 -18.87 -15.07
CA TRP A 30 -1.73 -19.39 -16.31
C TRP A 30 -0.67 -19.52 -17.41
N LEU A 31 0.10 -18.45 -17.64
CA LEU A 31 1.18 -18.45 -18.63
C LEU A 31 2.24 -19.48 -18.29
N SER A 32 2.62 -19.60 -17.01
CA SER A 32 3.63 -20.57 -16.57
C SER A 32 3.23 -22.01 -16.87
N ILE A 33 1.96 -22.35 -16.64
CA ILE A 33 1.42 -23.68 -16.95
C ILE A 33 1.35 -23.88 -18.47
N ALA A 34 0.85 -22.89 -19.21
CA ALA A 34 0.66 -22.98 -20.66
C ALA A 34 1.99 -23.09 -21.44
N THR A 35 3.05 -22.42 -20.98
CA THR A 35 4.37 -22.44 -21.64
C THR A 35 5.37 -23.38 -20.97
N THR A 36 4.98 -24.06 -19.88
CA THR A 36 5.88 -24.85 -19.01
C THR A 36 7.10 -24.08 -18.50
N ASP A 37 7.04 -22.75 -18.52
CA ASP A 37 8.13 -21.85 -18.12
C ASP A 37 7.69 -21.04 -16.89
N TRP A 38 8.18 -21.46 -15.73
CA TRP A 38 7.89 -20.84 -14.44
C TRP A 38 8.52 -19.45 -14.26
N MET A 39 9.31 -18.99 -15.24
CA MET A 39 9.79 -17.61 -15.27
C MET A 39 8.64 -16.59 -15.38
N TRP A 40 7.51 -16.95 -16.00
CA TRP A 40 6.34 -16.07 -16.06
C TRP A 40 5.71 -15.81 -14.68
N PHE A 41 5.70 -16.83 -13.81
CA PHE A 41 5.26 -16.69 -12.43
C PHE A 41 6.21 -15.77 -11.65
N ALA A 42 7.52 -15.96 -11.78
CA ALA A 42 8.51 -15.05 -11.18
C ALA A 42 8.35 -13.59 -11.68
N ARG A 43 8.10 -13.39 -12.98
CA ARG A 43 7.84 -12.04 -13.55
C ARG A 43 6.58 -11.39 -12.98
N SER A 44 5.53 -12.16 -12.71
CA SER A 44 4.35 -11.63 -12.03
C SER A 44 4.67 -11.13 -10.62
N GLY A 45 5.58 -11.81 -9.91
CA GLY A 45 6.10 -11.35 -8.63
C GLY A 45 6.72 -9.95 -8.69
N ALA A 46 7.50 -9.64 -9.73
CA ALA A 46 8.10 -8.31 -9.91
C ALA A 46 7.04 -7.21 -10.05
N ILE A 47 5.95 -7.48 -10.77
CA ILE A 47 4.82 -6.55 -10.93
C ILE A 47 4.16 -6.30 -9.57
N ILE A 48 3.94 -7.37 -8.79
CA ILE A 48 3.34 -7.28 -7.46
C ILE A 48 4.25 -6.51 -6.49
N THR A 49 5.57 -6.72 -6.54
CA THR A 49 6.56 -5.95 -5.78
C THR A 49 6.47 -4.47 -6.12
N ALA A 50 6.40 -4.12 -7.40
CA ALA A 50 6.26 -2.72 -7.83
C ALA A 50 4.97 -2.09 -7.28
N PHE A 51 3.85 -2.80 -7.31
CA PHE A 51 2.60 -2.33 -6.71
C PHE A 51 2.69 -2.18 -5.19
N GLY A 52 3.29 -3.15 -4.50
CA GLY A 52 3.54 -3.07 -3.06
C GLY A 52 4.40 -1.85 -2.70
N LEU A 53 5.45 -1.59 -3.48
CA LEU A 53 6.32 -0.43 -3.30
C LEU A 53 5.58 0.89 -3.54
N VAL A 54 4.76 0.98 -4.59
CA VAL A 54 3.94 2.18 -4.86
C VAL A 54 2.96 2.45 -3.72
N LEU A 55 2.29 1.42 -3.21
CA LEU A 55 1.37 1.56 -2.08
C LEU A 55 2.10 1.95 -0.79
N ALA A 56 3.28 1.38 -0.53
CA ALA A 56 4.08 1.68 0.66
C ALA A 56 4.75 3.07 0.60
N SER A 57 5.24 3.50 -0.58
CA SER A 57 5.99 4.75 -0.75
C SER A 57 5.17 6.01 -0.49
N ARG A 58 3.86 5.97 -0.74
CA ARG A 58 2.95 7.09 -0.45
C ARG A 58 3.00 7.51 1.02
N LYS A 59 3.26 6.57 1.94
CA LYS A 59 3.40 6.88 3.37
C LYS A 59 4.73 7.54 3.71
N VAL A 60 5.83 7.15 3.06
CA VAL A 60 7.15 7.79 3.25
C VAL A 60 7.08 9.28 2.89
N LEU A 61 6.35 9.61 1.83
CA LEU A 61 6.13 11.00 1.39
C LEU A 61 5.23 11.78 2.36
N ILE A 62 4.10 11.21 2.79
CA ILE A 62 3.15 11.92 3.67
C ILE A 62 3.71 12.04 5.10
N ALA A 63 4.36 11.01 5.65
CA ALA A 63 4.92 11.04 7.00
C ALA A 63 6.01 12.11 7.14
N ARG A 64 6.81 12.34 6.09
CA ARG A 64 7.77 13.45 6.06
C ARG A 64 7.08 14.82 6.09
N ALA A 65 6.01 15.00 5.31
CA ALA A 65 5.28 16.26 5.26
C ALA A 65 4.58 16.57 6.60
N ASP A 66 3.98 15.55 7.22
CA ASP A 66 3.29 15.68 8.51
C ASP A 66 4.28 15.96 9.66
N LEU A 67 5.46 15.34 9.64
CA LEU A 67 6.53 15.63 10.59
C LEU A 67 7.05 17.07 10.47
N MET A 68 7.19 17.58 9.25
CA MET A 68 7.59 18.98 9.01
C MET A 68 6.52 19.96 9.48
N ALA A 69 5.24 19.66 9.25
CA ALA A 69 4.14 20.46 9.75
C ALA A 69 4.09 20.47 11.29
N LEU A 70 4.27 19.31 11.93
CA LEU A 70 4.35 19.20 13.39
C LEU A 70 5.52 19.98 13.98
N LEU A 71 6.71 19.93 13.35
CA LEU A 71 7.86 20.72 13.78
C LEU A 71 7.59 22.22 13.69
N GLN A 72 6.93 22.68 12.63
CA GLN A 72 6.53 24.09 12.47
C GLN A 72 5.43 24.53 13.46
N ASP A 73 4.54 23.62 13.84
CA ASP A 73 3.49 23.90 14.83
C ASP A 73 4.05 23.92 16.26
N MET A 74 5.00 23.02 16.59
CA MET A 74 5.71 23.04 17.87
C MET A 74 6.57 24.31 18.04
N GLU A 75 7.04 24.90 16.95
CA GLU A 75 7.74 26.19 16.98
C GLU A 75 6.79 27.39 17.22
N ARG A 76 5.48 27.21 16.98
CA ARG A 76 4.45 28.27 17.14
C ARG A 76 3.63 28.17 18.42
N VAL A 77 3.50 26.99 19.01
CA VAL A 77 2.57 26.76 20.13
C VAL A 77 3.31 26.89 21.47
N ASP A 78 3.55 28.14 21.84
CA ASP A 78 3.49 28.59 23.24
C ASP A 78 2.01 28.96 23.52
N GLY A 79 1.26 28.13 24.25
CA GLY A 79 0.14 28.61 25.08
C GLY A 79 -1.33 28.32 24.71
N ALA A 80 -1.70 27.55 23.68
CA ALA A 80 -3.14 27.34 23.35
C ALA A 80 -3.67 25.92 23.64
N GLU A 81 -4.22 25.75 24.84
CA GLU A 81 -4.79 24.53 25.41
C GLU A 81 -6.20 24.13 24.89
N ARG A 82 -6.45 22.81 24.95
CA ARG A 82 -7.72 22.11 25.30
C ARG A 82 -8.91 21.97 24.33
N THR A 83 -9.07 22.72 23.24
CA THR A 83 -10.20 22.46 22.30
C THR A 83 -9.93 21.33 21.26
N VAL A 84 -8.70 20.81 21.23
CA VAL A 84 -8.16 19.87 20.22
C VAL A 84 -8.71 18.43 20.32
N ARG A 85 -9.33 18.05 21.45
CA ARG A 85 -9.58 16.63 21.81
C ARG A 85 -10.74 15.94 21.08
N LEU A 86 -11.64 16.68 20.41
CA LEU A 86 -12.74 16.10 19.62
C LEU A 86 -12.41 15.95 18.13
N GLU A 87 -11.50 16.77 17.58
CA GLU A 87 -10.96 16.56 16.24
C GLU A 87 -10.04 15.34 16.17
N SER A 88 -9.30 15.05 17.25
CA SER A 88 -8.37 13.92 17.31
C SER A 88 -9.05 12.56 17.19
N PHE A 89 -10.32 12.41 17.60
CA PHE A 89 -11.05 11.15 17.46
C PHE A 89 -11.48 10.86 16.00
N LYS A 90 -11.85 11.90 15.23
CA LYS A 90 -12.10 11.77 13.78
C LYS A 90 -10.81 11.55 12.97
N ARG A 91 -9.66 12.03 13.45
CA ARG A 91 -8.34 11.68 12.90
C ARG A 91 -8.03 10.19 13.13
N LEU A 92 -8.35 9.66 14.31
CA LEU A 92 -8.09 8.26 14.68
C LEU A 92 -8.84 7.22 13.81
N GLN A 93 -10.09 7.49 13.43
CA GLN A 93 -10.83 6.59 12.54
C GLN A 93 -10.29 6.60 11.10
N ARG A 94 -9.73 7.73 10.67
CA ARG A 94 -9.03 7.89 9.38
C ARG A 94 -7.67 7.18 9.38
N ASP A 95 -7.08 6.97 10.56
CA ASP A 95 -5.84 6.20 10.73
C ASP A 95 -6.07 4.68 10.66
N LEU A 96 -7.26 4.17 10.98
CA LEU A 96 -7.57 2.73 10.89
C LEU A 96 -7.63 2.23 9.44
N ASP A 97 -8.36 2.92 8.55
CA ASP A 97 -8.37 2.58 7.12
C ASP A 97 -6.99 2.76 6.47
N ARG A 98 -6.20 3.73 6.98
CA ARG A 98 -4.81 3.95 6.58
C ARG A 98 -3.93 2.78 7.00
N GLN A 99 -4.05 2.30 8.24
CA GLN A 99 -3.30 1.16 8.77
C GLN A 99 -3.57 -0.15 8.00
N ILE A 100 -4.81 -0.39 7.57
CA ILE A 100 -5.14 -1.56 6.77
C ILE A 100 -4.45 -1.50 5.40
N MET A 101 -4.45 -0.34 4.74
CA MET A 101 -3.69 -0.14 3.49
C MET A 101 -2.19 -0.33 3.69
N GLU A 102 -1.65 0.10 4.82
CA GLU A 102 -0.21 -0.03 5.12
C GLU A 102 0.23 -1.48 5.21
N LYS A 103 -0.50 -2.27 5.99
CA LYS A 103 -0.22 -3.69 6.15
C LYS A 103 -0.36 -4.41 4.81
N ALA A 104 -1.35 -4.03 4.00
CA ALA A 104 -1.55 -4.59 2.66
C ALA A 104 -0.40 -4.25 1.69
N GLY A 105 0.02 -2.99 1.60
CA GLY A 105 1.11 -2.57 0.72
C GLY A 105 2.45 -3.23 1.08
N PHE A 106 2.76 -3.30 2.38
CA PHE A 106 3.97 -3.97 2.86
C PHE A 106 3.92 -5.49 2.65
N ALA A 107 2.76 -6.13 2.91
CA ALA A 107 2.57 -7.54 2.63
C ALA A 107 2.73 -7.86 1.13
N LEU A 108 2.16 -7.03 0.25
CA LEU A 108 2.33 -7.17 -1.20
C LEU A 108 3.79 -7.04 -1.62
N LEU A 109 4.54 -6.11 -1.02
CA LEU A 109 5.96 -5.94 -1.30
C LEU A 109 6.75 -7.20 -0.94
N ILE A 110 6.53 -7.75 0.27
CA ILE A 110 7.21 -8.97 0.73
C ILE A 110 6.82 -10.16 -0.15
N LEU A 111 5.52 -10.40 -0.34
CA LEU A 111 5.02 -11.53 -1.12
C LEU A 111 5.48 -11.45 -2.58
N GLY A 112 5.39 -10.27 -3.20
CA GLY A 112 5.89 -10.04 -4.55
C GLY A 112 7.38 -10.32 -4.65
N THR A 113 8.17 -9.88 -3.67
CA THR A 113 9.63 -10.08 -3.68
C THR A 113 9.98 -11.56 -3.55
N LEU A 114 9.27 -12.31 -2.71
CA LEU A 114 9.44 -13.75 -2.58
C LEU A 114 9.06 -14.48 -3.87
N VAL A 115 7.91 -14.16 -4.47
CA VAL A 115 7.49 -14.75 -5.76
C VAL A 115 8.48 -14.38 -6.86
N TRP A 116 8.98 -13.15 -6.87
CA TRP A 116 9.94 -12.71 -7.88
C TRP A 116 11.29 -13.43 -7.75
N GLY A 117 11.81 -13.56 -6.53
CA GLY A 117 13.12 -14.16 -6.28
C GLY A 117 13.15 -15.68 -6.32
N PHE A 118 12.01 -16.34 -6.05
CA PHE A 118 11.96 -17.80 -5.91
C PHE A 118 10.91 -18.49 -6.80
N GLY A 119 10.13 -17.74 -7.58
CA GLY A 119 9.02 -18.30 -8.36
C GLY A 119 9.45 -19.26 -9.47
N ASP A 120 10.66 -19.08 -10.01
CA ASP A 120 11.22 -19.96 -11.05
C ASP A 120 11.64 -21.34 -10.50
N LEU A 121 11.90 -21.45 -9.20
CA LEU A 121 12.28 -22.71 -8.56
C LEU A 121 11.15 -23.73 -8.53
N ILE A 122 9.88 -23.29 -8.57
CA ILE A 122 8.72 -24.19 -8.58
C ILE A 122 8.78 -25.16 -9.77
N GLY A 123 9.31 -24.71 -10.91
CA GLY A 123 9.49 -25.56 -12.10
C GLY A 123 10.63 -26.54 -12.06
N ARG A 124 11.46 -26.49 -11.01
CA ARG A 124 12.68 -27.29 -10.88
C ARG A 124 12.60 -28.31 -9.74
N LEU A 125 11.51 -28.29 -8.97
CA LEU A 125 11.17 -29.26 -7.93
C LEU A 125 10.37 -30.41 -8.54
#